data_AF-A0A836BYJ2-F1
#
_entry.id   AF-A0A836BYJ2-F1
#
_cell.length_a   1.000
_cell.length_b   1.000
_cell.length_c   1.000
_cell.angle_alpha   90.00
_cell.angle_beta   90.00
_cell.angle_gamma   90.00
#
_symmetry.space_group_name_H-M   'P 1'
#
loop_
_entity.id
_entity.type
_entity.pdbx_description
1 polymer ?
#
loop_
_entity_poly.entity_id
_entity_poly.type
_entity_poly.pdbx_seq_one_letter_code
_entity_poly.pdbx_strand_id
1 'polypeptide(L)'
;MALVLAPKTIFGLLFNAAEVTAGWIRVGGILFTLIGLQYLGTAVGDKQGQGAAGFYRTTVWSRLGLAAAFCLLVALKQSPPGLLVLAGINVVGALAMHTALGGKL
;
A
#
# COMPACT_ATOMS: atom_id res chain seq x y z
N MET A 1 4.05 -18.25 -6.43
CA MET A 1 3.66 -19.62 -6.02
C MET A 1 4.55 -20.18 -4.92
N ALA A 2 5.88 -20.04 -4.98
CA ALA A 2 6.78 -20.59 -3.96
C ALA A 2 6.44 -20.14 -2.51
N LEU A 3 6.15 -18.85 -2.29
CA LEU A 3 5.67 -18.32 -0.99
C LEU A 3 4.33 -18.89 -0.51
N VAL A 4 3.48 -19.37 -1.44
CA VAL A 4 2.20 -20.02 -1.10
C VAL A 4 2.43 -21.46 -0.68
N LEU A 5 3.36 -22.15 -1.34
CA LEU A 5 3.65 -23.58 -1.12
C LEU A 5 4.56 -23.82 0.11
N ALA A 6 5.48 -22.89 0.40
CA ALA A 6 6.42 -23.01 1.51
C ALA A 6 6.69 -21.65 2.20
N PRO A 7 5.66 -21.02 2.81
CA PRO A 7 5.76 -19.66 3.34
C PRO A 7 6.85 -19.50 4.41
N LYS A 8 6.92 -20.38 5.40
CA LYS A 8 7.90 -20.24 6.50
C LYS A 8 9.35 -20.43 6.05
N THR A 9 9.59 -21.36 5.13
CA THR A 9 10.94 -21.65 4.63
C THR A 9 11.45 -20.55 3.72
N ILE A 10 10.62 -20.09 2.78
CA ILE A 10 11.05 -19.06 1.80
C ILE A 10 11.10 -17.69 2.44
N PHE A 11 10.13 -17.35 3.30
CA PHE A 11 10.19 -16.11 4.06
C PHE A 11 11.35 -16.15 5.07
N GLY A 12 11.58 -17.28 5.74
CA GLY A 12 12.70 -17.52 6.67
C GLY A 12 14.10 -17.49 6.05
N LEU A 13 14.21 -17.83 4.75
CA LEU A 13 15.47 -17.76 3.97
C LEU A 13 15.89 -16.33 3.66
N LEU A 14 14.92 -15.46 3.38
CA LEU A 14 15.16 -14.07 3.00
C LEU A 14 15.09 -13.12 4.21
N PHE A 15 14.33 -13.50 5.23
CA PHE A 15 14.07 -12.70 6.41
C PHE A 15 14.03 -13.59 7.64
N ASN A 16 14.83 -13.27 8.66
CA ASN A 16 14.67 -13.91 9.95
C ASN A 16 13.33 -13.45 10.57
N ALA A 17 12.30 -14.29 10.51
CA ALA A 17 10.97 -13.95 11.00
C ALA A 17 10.94 -13.63 12.51
N ALA A 18 11.95 -14.06 13.28
CA ALA A 18 12.10 -13.70 14.69
C ALA A 18 12.58 -12.24 14.87
N GLU A 19 13.26 -11.67 13.87
CA GLU A 19 13.75 -10.29 13.87
C GLU A 19 12.76 -9.31 13.23
N VAL A 20 11.84 -9.81 12.40
CA VAL A 20 10.78 -8.99 11.81
C VAL A 20 9.67 -8.77 12.84
N THR A 21 9.62 -7.56 13.40
CA THR A 21 8.56 -7.22 14.37
C THR A 21 7.17 -7.33 13.71
N ALA A 22 6.17 -7.72 14.50
CA ALA A 22 4.78 -7.87 14.02
C ALA A 22 4.24 -6.59 13.35
N GLY A 23 4.75 -5.42 13.73
CA GLY A 23 4.43 -4.14 13.06
C GLY A 23 4.84 -4.12 11.59
N TRP A 24 6.04 -4.59 11.25
CA TRP A 24 6.52 -4.64 9.87
C TRP A 24 5.77 -5.66 9.01
N ILE A 25 5.32 -6.77 9.59
CA ILE A 25 4.45 -7.74 8.90
C ILE A 25 3.12 -7.09 8.52
N ARG A 26 2.51 -6.33 9.45
CA ARG A 26 1.26 -5.60 9.18
C ARG A 26 1.44 -4.54 8.09
N VAL A 27 2.53 -3.77 8.14
CA VAL A 27 2.89 -2.80 7.08
C VAL A 27 2.98 -3.49 5.72
N GLY A 28 3.67 -4.63 5.64
CA GLY A 28 3.78 -5.44 4.42
C GLY A 28 2.41 -5.90 3.90
N GLY A 29 1.56 -6.45 4.77
CA GLY A 29 0.21 -6.89 4.41
C GLY A 29 -0.66 -5.76 3.85
N ILE A 30 -0.58 -4.57 4.45
CA ILE A 30 -1.30 -3.37 3.97
C ILE A 30 -0.79 -2.96 2.58
N LEU A 31 0.53 -2.92 2.38
CA LEU A 31 1.13 -2.59 1.08
C LEU A 31 0.65 -3.56 -0.01
N PHE A 32 0.75 -4.86 0.22
CA PHE A 32 0.32 -5.87 -0.77
C PHE A 32 -1.17 -5.76 -1.09
N THR A 33 -2.01 -5.54 -0.09
CA THR A 33 -3.46 -5.36 -0.28
C THR A 33 -3.76 -4.15 -1.15
N LEU A 34 -3.15 -3.00 -0.83
CA LEU A 34 -3.42 -1.74 -1.53
C LEU A 34 -2.80 -1.69 -2.93
N ILE A 35 -1.69 -2.41 -3.17
CA ILE A 35 -1.16 -2.66 -4.52
C ILE A 35 -2.12 -3.56 -5.31
N GLY A 36 -2.63 -4.64 -4.71
CA GLY A 36 -3.63 -5.49 -5.34
C GLY A 36 -4.86 -4.71 -5.78
N LEU A 37 -5.35 -3.77 -4.95
CA LEU A 37 -6.44 -2.87 -5.31
C LEU A 37 -6.10 -2.00 -6.52
N GLN A 38 -4.88 -1.49 -6.65
CA GLN A 38 -4.47 -0.70 -7.82
C GLN A 38 -4.59 -1.50 -9.12
N TYR A 39 -4.18 -2.78 -9.12
CA TYR A 39 -4.33 -3.66 -10.28
C TYR A 39 -5.80 -3.95 -10.61
N LEU A 40 -6.65 -4.15 -9.60
CA LEU A 40 -8.09 -4.26 -9.82
C LEU A 40 -8.65 -2.96 -10.41
N GLY A 41 -8.19 -1.81 -9.91
CA GLY A 41 -8.51 -0.48 -10.46
C GLY A 41 -8.15 -0.34 -11.93
N THR A 42 -6.96 -0.81 -12.33
CA THR A 42 -6.56 -0.88 -13.74
C THR A 42 -7.53 -1.72 -14.55
N ALA A 43 -7.83 -2.94 -14.10
CA ALA A 43 -8.70 -3.85 -14.84
C ALA A 43 -10.12 -3.29 -15.00
N VAL A 44 -10.63 -2.58 -13.99
CA VAL A 44 -11.92 -1.87 -14.06
C VAL A 44 -11.83 -0.67 -15.00
N GLY A 45 -10.77 0.13 -14.92
CA GLY A 45 -10.54 1.27 -15.80
C GLY A 45 -10.45 0.87 -17.27
N ASP A 46 -9.73 -0.21 -17.58
CA ASP A 46 -9.62 -0.75 -18.94
C ASP A 46 -10.98 -1.18 -19.49
N LYS A 47 -11.80 -1.88 -18.68
CA LYS A 47 -13.18 -2.24 -19.05
C LYS A 47 -14.06 -1.02 -19.35
N GLN A 48 -13.78 0.11 -18.71
CA GLN A 48 -14.52 1.37 -18.87
C GLN A 48 -13.94 2.28 -19.95
N GLY A 49 -12.90 1.85 -20.69
CA GLY A 49 -12.23 2.65 -21.71
C GLY A 49 -11.37 3.79 -21.16
N GLN A 50 -11.02 3.75 -19.87
CA GLN A 50 -10.23 4.78 -19.19
C GLN A 50 -8.71 4.50 -19.26
N GLY A 51 -8.32 3.28 -19.64
CA GLY A 51 -6.92 2.87 -19.69
C GLY A 51 -6.20 3.07 -18.35
N ALA A 52 -4.98 3.61 -18.42
CA ALA A 52 -4.14 3.89 -17.26
C ALA A 52 -4.76 4.88 -16.24
N ALA A 53 -5.78 5.65 -16.61
CA ALA A 53 -6.44 6.57 -15.68
C ALA A 53 -7.11 5.85 -14.50
N GLY A 54 -7.62 4.63 -14.71
CA GLY A 54 -8.16 3.80 -13.63
C GLY A 54 -7.11 3.46 -12.57
N PHE A 55 -5.91 3.06 -13.02
CA PHE A 55 -4.78 2.80 -12.13
C PHE A 55 -4.39 4.04 -11.33
N TYR A 56 -4.27 5.21 -11.97
CA TYR A 56 -3.86 6.44 -11.29
C TYR A 56 -4.89 6.90 -10.25
N ARG A 57 -6.19 6.82 -10.55
CA ARG A 57 -7.26 7.12 -9.59
C ARG A 57 -7.22 6.19 -8.38
N THR A 58 -7.08 4.88 -8.60
CA THR A 58 -6.97 3.94 -7.50
C THR A 58 -5.67 4.12 -6.72
N THR A 59 -4.59 4.56 -7.36
CA THR A 59 -3.32 4.89 -6.69
C THR A 59 -3.46 6.06 -5.73
N VAL A 60 -4.24 7.10 -6.07
CA VAL A 60 -4.55 8.21 -5.14
C VAL A 60 -5.22 7.66 -3.87
N TRP A 61 -6.28 6.87 -4.02
CA TRP A 61 -6.98 6.27 -2.89
C TRP A 61 -6.11 5.31 -2.07
N SER A 62 -5.30 4.48 -2.74
CA SER A 62 -4.38 3.57 -2.06
C SER A 62 -3.29 4.32 -1.27
N ARG A 63 -2.81 5.46 -1.75
CA ARG A 63 -1.85 6.31 -1.00
C ARG A 63 -2.50 6.94 0.23
N LEU A 64 -3.73 7.45 0.11
CA LEU A 64 -4.48 7.95 1.27
C LEU A 64 -4.78 6.84 2.27
N GLY A 65 -5.16 5.65 1.77
CA GLY A 65 -5.34 4.44 2.57
C GLY A 65 -4.06 4.04 3.32
N LEU A 66 -2.90 4.06 2.66
CA LEU A 66 -1.60 3.81 3.28
C LEU A 66 -1.31 4.80 4.41
N ALA A 67 -1.52 6.08 4.16
CA ALA A 67 -1.32 7.10 5.18
C ALA A 67 -2.20 6.88 6.40
N ALA A 68 -3.50 6.62 6.20
CA ALA A 68 -4.44 6.32 7.28
C ALA A 68 -4.05 5.06 8.06
N ALA A 69 -3.66 3.99 7.36
CA ALA A 69 -3.21 2.74 7.97
C ALA A 69 -1.94 2.93 8.82
N PHE A 70 -0.96 3.69 8.33
CA PHE A 70 0.26 3.97 9.08
C PHE A 70 -0.02 4.82 10.32
N CYS A 71 -0.87 5.84 10.20
CA CYS A 71 -1.34 6.61 11.35
C CYS A 71 -2.01 5.72 12.40
N LEU A 72 -2.88 4.79 11.97
CA LEU A 72 -3.56 3.85 12.86
C LEU A 72 -2.56 2.91 13.58
N LEU A 73 -1.61 2.32 12.85
CA LEU A 73 -0.61 1.44 13.45
C LEU A 73 0.26 2.14 14.49
N VAL A 74 0.63 3.40 14.24
CA VAL A 74 1.40 4.21 15.19
C VAL A 74 0.53 4.63 16.38
N ALA A 75 -0.72 5.05 16.15
CA ALA A 75 -1.65 5.42 17.22
C ALA A 75 -1.93 4.25 18.18
N LEU A 76 -2.03 3.03 17.64
CA LEU A 76 -2.18 1.79 18.41
C LEU A 76 -0.86 1.28 19.00
N LYS A 77 0.25 2.03 18.86
CA LYS A 77 1.61 1.66 19.33
C LYS A 77 2.12 0.33 18.78
N GLN A 78 1.61 -0.10 17.64
CA GLN A 78 1.99 -1.38 17.01
C GLN A 78 3.20 -1.25 16.08
N SER A 79 3.64 -0.02 15.79
CA SER A 79 4.71 0.26 14.84
C SER A 79 5.42 1.58 15.18
N PRO A 80 6.68 1.77 14.76
CA PRO A 80 7.48 2.93 15.16
C PRO A 80 6.96 4.25 14.57
N PRO A 81 7.15 5.39 15.26
CA PRO A 81 6.65 6.70 14.82
C PRO A 81 7.25 7.18 13.49
N GLY A 82 8.40 6.62 13.07
CA GLY A 82 8.99 6.90 11.76
C GLY A 82 8.05 6.61 10.58
N LEU A 83 7.06 5.72 10.74
CA LEU A 83 6.02 5.46 9.72
C LEU A 83 5.16 6.69 9.40
N LEU A 84 5.07 7.68 10.31
CA LEU A 84 4.34 8.92 10.06
C LEU A 84 4.99 9.76 8.96
N VAL A 85 6.32 9.68 8.79
CA VAL A 85 7.01 10.33 7.66
C VAL A 85 6.52 9.73 6.34
N LEU A 86 6.43 8.40 6.28
CA LEU A 86 5.91 7.69 5.10
C LEU A 86 4.42 8.01 4.87
N ALA A 87 3.63 8.16 5.94
CA ALA A 87 2.24 8.60 5.83
C ALA A 87 2.16 9.99 5.18
N GLY A 88 2.98 10.95 5.65
CA GLY A 88 3.07 12.29 5.07
C GLY A 88 3.46 12.29 3.59
N ILE A 89 4.48 11.51 3.21
CA ILE A 89 4.90 11.34 1.80
C ILE A 89 3.76 10.77 0.96
N ASN A 90 2.98 9.82 1.48
CA ASN A 90 1.85 9.26 0.76
C ASN A 90 0.72 10.28 0.57
N VAL A 91 0.43 11.12 1.57
CA VAL A 91 -0.53 12.23 1.44
C VAL A 91 -0.07 13.22 0.37
N VAL A 92 1.19 13.68 0.43
CA VAL A 92 1.75 14.61 -0.56
C VAL A 92 1.69 14.02 -1.97
N GLY A 93 2.10 12.76 -2.12
CA GLY A 93 2.04 12.08 -3.42
C GLY A 93 0.61 11.87 -3.94
N ALA A 94 -0.36 11.60 -3.05
CA ALA A 94 -1.77 11.49 -3.41
C ALA A 94 -2.32 12.83 -3.90
N LEU A 95 -2.01 13.92 -3.20
CA LEU A 95 -2.42 15.27 -3.58
C LEU A 95 -1.81 15.69 -4.92
N ALA A 96 -0.50 15.49 -5.10
CA ALA A 96 0.19 15.81 -6.35
C ALA A 96 -0.37 15.02 -7.56
N MET A 97 -0.74 13.76 -7.35
CA MET A 97 -1.35 12.95 -8.41
C MET A 97 -2.80 13.36 -8.67
N HIS A 98 -3.56 13.70 -7.62
CA HIS A 98 -4.93 14.19 -7.76
C HIS A 98 -4.99 15.52 -8.54
N THR A 99 -4.06 16.45 -8.28
CA THR A 99 -3.97 17.70 -9.04
C THR A 99 -3.55 17.46 -10.49
N ALA A 100 -2.61 16.54 -10.73
CA ALA A 100 -2.19 16.16 -12.08
C ALA A 100 -3.33 15.53 -12.91
N LEU A 101 -4.27 14.84 -12.27
CA LEU A 101 -5.47 14.27 -12.92
C LEU A 101 -6.60 15.30 -13.15
N GLY A 102 -6.40 16.57 -12.81
CA GLY A 102 -7.39 17.63 -13.03
C GLY A 102 -8.50 17.69 -11.99
N GLY A 103 -8.27 17.19 -10.76
CA GLY A 103 -9.17 17.39 -9.62
C GLY A 103 -10.46 16.55 -9.63
N LYS A 104 -10.66 15.65 -10.61
CA LYS A 104 -11.82 14.75 -10.65
C LYS A 104 -11.48 13.39 -10.05
N LEU A 105 -11.92 13.15 -8.81
CA LEU A 105 -11.98 11.82 -8.18
C LEU A 105 -13.11 11.00 -8.79
#